data_AF-A0AAU5I955-F1
#
_entry.id   AF-A0AAU5I955-F1
#
_cell.length_a   1.000
_cell.length_b   1.000
_cell.length_c   1.000
_cell.angle_alpha   90.00
_cell.angle_beta   90.00
_cell.angle_gamma   90.00
#
_symmetry.space_group_name_H-M   'P 1'
#
loop_
_entity.id
_entity.type
_entity.pdbx_description
1 polymer ?
#
loop_
_entity_poly.entity_id
_entity_poly.type
_entity_poly.pdbx_seq_one_letter_code
_entity_poly.pdbx_strand_id
1 'polypeptide(L)'
;MWFGRLRGGDEVIGTVRDAWERPIRGVMRKLGIPDEQFDHALFLYNILFDPREVLDLVDQGSTTDEALDRLIPACYGALQGWTPHR
;
A
#
# COMPACT_ATOMS: atom_id res chain seq x y z
N MET A 1 7.82 -8.88 -11.81
CA MET A 1 7.58 -9.07 -10.35
C MET A 1 7.87 -7.77 -9.62
N TRP A 2 7.00 -7.33 -8.70
CA TRP A 2 7.10 -6.02 -8.01
C TRP A 2 8.46 -5.81 -7.31
N PHE A 3 8.90 -6.74 -6.47
CA PHE A 3 10.21 -6.70 -5.81
C PHE A 3 11.40 -6.75 -6.79
N GLY A 4 11.21 -7.30 -7.99
CA GLY A 4 12.22 -7.29 -9.04
C GLY A 4 12.35 -5.92 -9.70
N ARG A 5 11.22 -5.22 -9.90
CA ARG A 5 11.19 -3.86 -10.45
C ARG A 5 11.66 -2.81 -9.44
N LEU A 6 11.31 -2.98 -8.16
CA LEU A 6 11.83 -2.16 -7.05
C LEU A 6 13.36 -2.25 -6.97
N ARG A 7 13.92 -3.48 -7.01
CA ARG A 7 15.38 -3.70 -6.98
C ARG A 7 16.08 -3.32 -8.28
N GLY A 8 15.36 -3.32 -9.40
CA GLY A 8 15.87 -2.94 -10.71
C GLY A 8 15.90 -1.43 -10.99
N GLY A 9 15.44 -0.58 -10.06
CA GLY A 9 15.48 0.87 -10.23
C GLY A 9 14.49 1.41 -11.26
N ASP A 10 13.35 0.75 -11.46
CA ASP A 10 12.28 1.23 -12.34
C ASP A 10 11.81 2.63 -11.89
N GLU A 11 11.96 3.64 -12.76
CA GLU A 11 11.68 5.06 -12.45
C GLU A 11 10.25 5.29 -11.94
N VAL A 12 9.28 4.50 -12.42
CA VAL A 12 7.89 4.61 -11.98
C VAL A 12 7.74 4.15 -10.54
N ILE A 13 8.42 3.07 -10.15
CA ILE A 13 8.39 2.56 -8.77
C ILE A 13 9.21 3.47 -7.85
N GLY A 14 10.32 4.04 -8.34
CA GLY A 14 11.09 5.04 -7.59
C GLY A 14 10.25 6.27 -7.25
N THR A 15 9.52 6.82 -8.22
CA THR A 15 8.66 7.99 -8.02
C THR A 15 7.55 7.72 -6.99
N VAL A 16 6.90 6.56 -7.09
CA VAL A 16 5.84 6.15 -6.14
C VAL A 16 6.43 5.97 -4.74
N ARG A 17 7.60 5.31 -4.63
CA ARG A 17 8.30 5.16 -3.36
C ARG A 17 8.58 6.53 -2.73
N ASP A 18 9.20 7.45 -3.46
CA ASP A 18 9.59 8.76 -2.93
C ASP A 18 8.37 9.57 -2.48
N ALA A 19 7.27 9.51 -3.23
CA ALA A 19 6.03 10.19 -2.89
C ALA A 19 5.36 9.60 -1.62
N TRP A 20 5.37 8.27 -1.48
CA TRP A 20 4.62 7.57 -0.44
C TRP A 20 5.44 7.14 0.77
N GLU A 21 6.76 7.29 0.73
CA GLU A 21 7.64 6.86 1.81
C GLU A 21 7.27 7.52 3.14
N ARG A 22 7.17 8.85 3.17
CA ARG A 22 6.84 9.59 4.40
C ARG A 22 5.44 9.27 4.93
N PRO A 23 4.36 9.27 4.12
CA PRO A 23 3.03 8.85 4.57
C PRO A 23 2.99 7.43 5.14
N ILE A 24 3.56 6.45 4.43
CA ILE A 24 3.51 5.04 4.80
C ILE A 24 4.29 4.80 6.10
N ARG A 25 5.50 5.36 6.23
CA ARG A 25 6.25 5.29 7.50
C ARG A 25 5.49 5.94 8.66
N GLY A 26 4.71 6.99 8.38
CA GLY A 26 3.81 7.61 9.36
C GLY A 26 2.74 6.65 9.86
N VAL A 27 2.10 5.91 8.97
CA VAL A 27 1.13 4.87 9.29
C VAL A 27 1.79 3.72 10.05
N MET A 28 2.92 3.21 9.57
CA MET A 28 3.66 2.13 10.23
C MET A 28 4.01 2.47 11.69
N ARG A 29 4.52 3.68 11.95
CA ARG A 29 4.80 4.14 13.33
C ARG A 29 3.56 4.14 14.21
N LYS A 30 2.40 4.59 13.68
CA LYS A 30 1.13 4.58 14.44
C LYS A 30 0.67 3.16 14.78
N LEU A 31 0.99 2.20 13.91
CA LEU A 31 0.62 0.79 14.07
C LEU A 31 1.67 -0.04 14.82
N GLY A 32 2.79 0.56 15.23
CA GLY A 32 3.89 -0.16 15.89
C GLY A 32 4.65 -1.11 14.94
N ILE A 33 4.55 -0.89 13.63
CA ILE A 33 5.19 -1.72 12.61
C ILE A 33 6.67 -1.30 12.49
N PRO A 34 7.62 -2.25 12.59
CA PRO A 34 9.05 -1.95 12.44
C PRO A 34 9.40 -1.39 11.06
N ASP A 35 10.39 -0.50 11.02
CA ASP A 35 10.80 0.20 9.80
C ASP A 35 11.36 -0.76 8.73
N GLU A 36 11.94 -1.89 9.13
CA GLU A 36 12.39 -2.95 8.21
C GLU A 36 11.25 -3.55 7.36
N GLN A 37 9.99 -3.34 7.75
CA GLN A 37 8.83 -3.80 6.99
C GLN A 37 8.37 -2.81 5.92
N PHE A 38 9.09 -1.71 5.70
CA PHE A 38 8.68 -0.66 4.77
C PHE A 38 8.43 -1.16 3.34
N ASP A 39 9.30 -2.01 2.78
CA ASP A 39 9.11 -2.53 1.43
C ASP A 39 7.85 -3.39 1.33
N HIS A 40 7.49 -4.14 2.38
CA HIS A 40 6.24 -4.90 2.44
C HIS A 40 5.02 -3.98 2.59
N ALA A 41 5.14 -2.91 3.39
CA ALA A 41 4.07 -1.93 3.53
C ALA A 41 3.80 -1.19 2.21
N LEU A 42 4.86 -0.81 1.49
CA LEU A 42 4.77 -0.19 0.17
C LEU A 42 4.24 -1.18 -0.88
N PHE A 43 4.57 -2.47 -0.78
CA PHE A 43 4.00 -3.52 -1.61
C PHE A 43 2.48 -3.66 -1.41
N LEU A 44 2.02 -3.76 -0.16
CA LEU A 44 0.59 -3.87 0.17
C LEU A 44 -0.18 -2.63 -0.26
N TYR A 45 0.39 -1.45 -0.04
CA TYR A 45 -0.17 -0.19 -0.51
C TYR A 45 -0.34 -0.19 -2.04
N ASN A 46 0.69 -0.60 -2.78
CA ASN A 46 0.64 -0.65 -4.24
C ASN A 46 -0.38 -1.66 -4.78
N ILE A 47 -0.64 -2.77 -4.09
CA ILE A 47 -1.67 -3.73 -4.51
C ILE A 47 -3.06 -3.15 -4.26
N LEU A 48 -3.32 -2.65 -3.06
CA LEU A 48 -4.66 -2.24 -2.65
C LEU A 48 -5.09 -0.91 -3.30
N PHE A 49 -4.15 -0.04 -3.59
CA PHE A 49 -4.41 1.28 -4.20
C PHE A 49 -3.85 1.37 -5.62
N ASP A 50 -3.62 0.24 -6.29
CA ASP A 50 -3.37 0.28 -7.74
C ASP A 50 -4.60 0.94 -8.40
N PRO A 51 -4.41 1.98 -9.24
CA PRO A 51 -5.52 2.65 -9.89
C PRO A 51 -6.45 1.71 -10.65
N ARG A 52 -5.95 0.58 -11.17
CA ARG A 52 -6.76 -0.43 -11.88
C ARG A 52 -7.74 -1.12 -10.96
N GLU A 53 -7.30 -1.50 -9.76
CA GLU A 53 -8.16 -2.18 -8.78
C GLU A 53 -9.20 -1.21 -8.21
N VAL A 54 -8.81 0.06 -7.99
CA VAL A 54 -9.74 1.11 -7.58
C VAL A 54 -10.80 1.36 -8.67
N LEU A 55 -10.38 1.46 -9.93
CA LEU A 55 -11.29 1.64 -11.06
C LEU A 55 -12.20 0.42 -11.27
N ASP A 56 -11.71 -0.81 -11.05
CA ASP A 56 -12.54 -2.01 -11.12
C ASP A 56 -13.66 -1.98 -10.06
N LEU A 57 -13.35 -1.59 -8.82
CA LEU A 57 -14.38 -1.40 -7.78
C LEU A 57 -15.42 -0.34 -8.15
N VAL A 58 -14.99 0.72 -8.85
CA VAL A 58 -15.88 1.75 -9.38
C VAL A 58 -16.76 1.21 -10.51
N ASP A 59 -16.19 0.43 -11.42
CA ASP A 59 -16.91 -0.21 -12.52
C ASP A 59 -17.94 -1.25 -12.02
N GLN A 60 -17.71 -1.85 -10.85
CA GLN A 60 -18.67 -2.71 -10.15
C GLN A 60 -19.79 -1.93 -9.42
N GLY A 61 -19.84 -0.61 -9.58
CA GLY A 61 -20.91 0.25 -9.08
C GLY A 61 -20.63 0.94 -7.74
N SER A 62 -19.38 0.94 -7.26
CA SER A 62 -18.99 1.82 -6.14
C SER A 62 -18.64 3.21 -6.65
N THR A 63 -18.84 4.24 -5.83
CA THR A 63 -18.16 5.52 -6.06
C THR A 63 -16.68 5.41 -5.66
N THR A 64 -15.85 6.34 -6.13
CA THR A 64 -14.44 6.41 -5.73
C THR A 64 -14.30 6.52 -4.21
N ASP A 65 -15.14 7.32 -3.56
CA ASP A 65 -15.10 7.50 -2.11
C ASP A 65 -15.47 6.21 -1.38
N GLU A 66 -16.50 5.48 -1.83
CA GLU A 66 -16.87 4.19 -1.25
C GLU A 66 -15.79 3.12 -1.45
N ALA A 67 -15.11 3.12 -2.60
CA ALA A 67 -13.98 2.23 -2.83
C ALA A 67 -12.84 2.53 -1.84
N LEU A 68 -12.50 3.81 -1.65
CA LEU A 68 -11.48 4.24 -0.70
C LEU A 68 -11.86 3.93 0.75
N ASP A 69 -13.11 4.16 1.14
CA ASP A 69 -13.64 3.86 2.48
C ASP A 69 -13.53 2.37 2.83
N ARG A 70 -13.54 1.49 1.83
CA ARG A 70 -13.30 0.04 2.01
C ARG A 70 -11.81 -0.31 1.99
N LEU A 71 -11.04 0.26 1.06
CA LEU A 71 -9.63 -0.07 0.86
C LEU A 71 -8.74 0.45 1.99
N ILE A 72 -9.06 1.60 2.59
CA ILE A 72 -8.32 2.17 3.72
C ILE A 72 -8.28 1.20 4.91
N PRO A 73 -9.42 0.79 5.52
CA PRO A 73 -9.39 -0.16 6.64
C PRO A 73 -8.84 -1.54 6.23
N ALA A 74 -9.05 -1.98 4.98
CA ALA A 74 -8.43 -3.20 4.47
C ALA A 74 -6.90 -3.11 4.47
N CYS A 75 -6.33 -1.97 4.07
CA CYS A 75 -4.89 -1.73 4.12
C CYS A 75 -4.35 -1.73 5.57
N TYR A 76 -5.05 -1.07 6.49
CA TYR A 76 -4.69 -1.13 7.92
C TYR A 76 -4.70 -2.58 8.45
N GLY A 77 -5.73 -3.36 8.13
CA GLY A 77 -5.82 -4.77 8.52
C GLY A 77 -4.71 -5.62 7.89
N ALA A 78 -4.40 -5.41 6.61
CA ALA A 78 -3.31 -6.10 5.94
C ALA A 78 -1.94 -5.79 6.57
N LEU A 79 -1.68 -4.52 6.87
CA LEU A 79 -0.44 -4.08 7.53
C LEU A 79 -0.29 -4.70 8.92
N GLN A 80 -1.36 -4.73 9.71
CA GLN A 80 -1.37 -5.36 11.04
C GLN A 80 -1.20 -6.89 10.97
N GLY A 81 -1.87 -7.55 10.02
CA GLY A 81 -1.78 -8.99 9.83
C GLY A 81 -0.42 -9.43 9.26
N TRP A 82 0.26 -8.55 8.54
CA TRP A 82 1.59 -8.82 7.99
C TRP A 82 2.68 -8.85 9.06
N THR A 83 2.54 -8.05 10.12
CA THR A 83 3.47 -8.09 11.24
C THR A 83 3.29 -9.39 12.04
N PRO A 84 4.35 -10.20 12.20
CA PRO A 84 4.29 -11.36 13.08
C PRO A 84 3.86 -10.91 14.47
N HIS A 85 2.81 -11.51 15.02
CA HIS A 85 2.50 -11.34 16.44
C HIS A 85 3.73 -11.78 17.23
N ARG A 86 4.30 -10.85 18.01
CA ARG A 86 5.32 -11.19 19.00
C ARG A 86 4.70 -12.03 20.12
#